data_AF-A0A8T6TRB8-F1
#
_entry.id   AF-A0A8T6TRB8-F1
#
_cell.length_a   1.000
_cell.length_b   1.000
_cell.length_c   1.000
_cell.angle_alpha   90.00
_cell.angle_beta   90.00
_cell.angle_gamma   90.00
#
_symmetry.space_group_name_H-M   'P 1'
#
loop_
_entity.id
_entity.type
_entity.pdbx_description
1 polymer ?
#
loop_
_entity_poly.entity_id
_entity_poly.type
_entity_poly.pdbx_seq_one_letter_code
_entity_poly.pdbx_strand_id
1 'polypeptide(L)'
;MLTPNEVPDGGAPGVIITHDLGGHKEQHNNLAFELARHGFVVLSLDMRDHGRSHGTTTYCDYYEGEPYDVIAAYEYLAYEAENVDSNRIGIVGDGFGGSACL
;
A
#
# COMPACT_ATOMS: atom_id res chain seq x y z
N MET A 1 -1.05 -4.72 -7.25
CA MET A 1 0.41 -4.52 -7.14
C MET A 1 0.97 -4.24 -8.52
N LEU A 2 1.89 -3.28 -8.61
CA LEU A 2 2.66 -2.95 -9.81
C LEU A 2 4.12 -3.29 -9.55
N THR A 3 4.80 -3.81 -10.56
CA THR A 3 6.21 -4.19 -10.50
C THR A 3 6.97 -3.37 -11.54
N PRO A 4 8.18 -2.87 -11.24
CA PRO A 4 8.96 -2.13 -12.22
C PRO A 4 9.46 -3.05 -13.34
N ASN A 5 9.82 -2.46 -14.47
CA ASN A 5 10.34 -3.21 -15.63
C ASN A 5 11.71 -3.83 -15.36
N GLU A 6 12.51 -3.20 -14.50
CA GLU A 6 13.84 -3.65 -14.11
C GLU A 6 13.86 -3.84 -12.59
N VAL A 7 14.35 -4.99 -12.15
CA VAL A 7 14.51 -5.33 -10.73
C VAL A 7 16.01 -5.52 -10.47
N PRO A 8 16.62 -4.71 -9.59
CA PRO A 8 18.02 -4.88 -9.22
C PRO A 8 18.30 -6.20 -8.50
N ASP A 9 19.54 -6.67 -8.55
CA ASP A 9 20.01 -7.74 -7.67
C ASP A 9 19.79 -7.34 -6.20
N GLY A 10 19.04 -8.16 -5.46
CA GLY A 10 18.64 -7.87 -4.08
C GLY A 10 17.27 -7.18 -3.93
N GLY A 11 16.57 -6.89 -5.04
CA GLY A 11 15.19 -6.38 -5.02
C GLY A 11 15.07 -4.87 -5.26
N ALA A 12 13.88 -4.46 -5.68
CA ALA A 12 13.49 -3.07 -5.87
C ALA A 12 12.89 -2.48 -4.57
N PRO A 13 12.99 -1.16 -4.33
CA PRO A 13 12.31 -0.52 -3.22
C PRO A 13 10.78 -0.68 -3.33
N GLY A 14 10.12 -0.95 -2.21
CA GLY A 14 8.67 -1.10 -2.11
C GLY A 14 7.98 0.19 -1.67
N VAL A 15 6.77 0.45 -2.18
CA VAL A 15 5.89 1.52 -1.70
C VAL A 15 4.49 0.99 -1.47
N ILE A 16 3.96 1.22 -0.29
CA ILE A 16 2.56 0.96 0.06
C ILE A 16 1.77 2.26 -0.12
N ILE A 17 0.60 2.20 -0.74
CA ILE A 17 -0.29 3.35 -0.92
C ILE A 17 -1.63 3.07 -0.24
N THR A 18 -1.96 3.85 0.79
CA THR A 18 -3.27 3.89 1.44
C THR A 18 -4.12 5.03 0.86
N HIS A 19 -5.45 4.90 0.93
CA HIS A 19 -6.41 5.88 0.42
C HIS A 19 -7.16 6.57 1.58
N ASP A 20 -7.81 7.71 1.31
CA ASP A 20 -8.67 8.38 2.29
C ASP A 20 -9.94 7.55 2.65
N LEU A 21 -10.67 8.02 3.66
CA LEU A 21 -11.94 7.44 4.11
C LEU A 21 -12.96 7.40 2.97
N GLY A 22 -13.63 6.26 2.81
CA GLY A 22 -14.56 5.99 1.71
C GLY A 22 -13.89 5.77 0.35
N GLY A 23 -12.55 5.78 0.29
CA GLY A 23 -11.76 5.56 -0.92
C GLY A 23 -11.59 4.08 -1.31
N HIS A 24 -10.69 3.87 -2.27
CA HIS A 24 -10.30 2.55 -2.78
C HIS A 24 -8.91 2.62 -3.43
N LYS A 25 -8.24 1.47 -3.63
CA LYS A 25 -6.86 1.35 -4.13
C LYS A 25 -6.61 2.07 -5.47
N GLU A 26 -7.63 2.22 -6.33
CA GLU A 26 -7.48 2.88 -7.63
C GLU A 26 -7.34 4.40 -7.55
N GLN A 27 -7.58 5.02 -6.38
CA GLN A 27 -7.60 6.48 -6.19
C GLN A 27 -6.25 7.14 -6.54
N HIS A 28 -5.15 6.42 -6.33
CA HIS A 28 -3.79 6.90 -6.57
C HIS A 28 -3.08 6.19 -7.73
N ASN A 29 -3.82 5.64 -8.69
CA ASN A 29 -3.23 4.91 -9.83
C ASN A 29 -2.19 5.73 -10.58
N ASN A 30 -2.39 7.04 -10.76
CA ASN A 30 -1.42 7.90 -11.44
C ASN A 30 -0.07 7.92 -10.70
N LEU A 31 -0.09 8.05 -9.37
CA LEU A 31 1.12 7.98 -8.53
C LEU A 31 1.73 6.57 -8.57
N ALA A 32 0.89 5.53 -8.47
CA ALA A 32 1.34 4.15 -8.48
C ALA A 32 2.06 3.80 -9.79
N PHE A 33 1.52 4.22 -10.93
CA PHE A 33 2.16 4.03 -12.23
C PHE A 33 3.47 4.79 -12.34
N GLU A 34 3.53 6.03 -11.85
CA GLU A 34 4.76 6.82 -11.91
C GLU A 34 5.87 6.22 -11.03
N LEU A 35 5.54 5.81 -9.81
CA LEU A 35 6.49 5.09 -8.94
C LEU A 35 6.97 3.78 -9.57
N ALA A 36 6.09 2.99 -10.16
CA ALA A 36 6.50 1.76 -10.86
C ALA A 36 7.44 2.04 -12.05
N ARG A 37 7.18 3.11 -12.82
CA ARG A 37 8.06 3.57 -13.91
C ARG A 37 9.43 4.02 -13.40
N HIS A 38 9.50 4.49 -12.15
CA HIS A 38 10.72 4.92 -11.47
C HIS A 38 11.41 3.82 -10.65
N GLY A 39 11.05 2.55 -10.84
CA GLY A 39 11.78 1.43 -10.26
C GLY A 39 11.27 0.94 -8.90
N PHE A 40 10.05 1.31 -8.51
CA PHE A 40 9.44 0.85 -7.25
C PHE A 40 8.46 -0.30 -7.48
N VAL A 41 8.43 -1.27 -6.57
CA VAL A 41 7.28 -2.17 -6.42
C VAL A 41 6.20 -1.41 -5.66
N VAL A 42 4.99 -1.34 -6.20
CA VAL A 42 3.91 -0.53 -5.62
C VAL A 42 2.72 -1.39 -5.24
N LEU A 43 2.32 -1.33 -3.98
CA LEU A 43 1.14 -1.97 -3.45
C LEU A 43 0.10 -0.93 -3.04
N SER A 44 -0.95 -0.78 -3.84
CA SER A 44 -2.16 -0.04 -3.46
C SER A 44 -3.15 -1.01 -2.81
N LEU A 45 -3.62 -0.69 -1.60
CA LEU A 45 -4.55 -1.54 -0.85
C LEU A 45 -5.96 -0.94 -0.83
N ASP A 46 -6.96 -1.82 -0.87
CA ASP A 46 -8.30 -1.50 -0.36
C ASP A 46 -8.23 -1.78 1.14
N MET A 47 -8.24 -0.75 1.99
CA MET A 47 -8.26 -0.95 3.45
C MET A 47 -9.51 -1.73 3.87
N ARG A 48 -9.51 -2.33 5.06
CA ARG A 48 -10.70 -2.99 5.60
C ARG A 48 -11.91 -2.07 5.50
N ASP A 49 -13.08 -2.66 5.32
CA ASP A 49 -14.32 -1.90 5.16
C ASP A 49 -14.29 -0.91 3.99
N HIS A 50 -13.38 -1.01 3.01
CA HIS A 50 -13.31 -0.09 1.87
C HIS A 50 -13.10 -0.82 0.54
N GLY A 51 -13.39 -0.14 -0.57
CA GLY A 51 -13.21 -0.67 -1.92
C GLY A 51 -13.84 -2.06 -2.10
N ARG A 52 -13.01 -3.07 -2.38
CA ARG A 52 -13.44 -4.47 -2.52
C ARG A 52 -13.15 -5.33 -1.28
N SER A 53 -12.52 -4.77 -0.25
CA SER A 53 -12.31 -5.47 1.01
C SER A 53 -13.63 -5.65 1.74
N HIS A 54 -13.78 -6.78 2.44
CA HIS A 54 -15.03 -7.10 3.14
C HIS A 54 -15.30 -6.09 4.27
N GLY A 55 -16.56 -5.73 4.49
CA GLY A 55 -16.96 -4.80 5.55
C GLY A 55 -18.04 -3.79 5.16
N THR A 56 -18.30 -2.81 6.03
CA THR A 56 -19.25 -1.72 5.79
C THR A 56 -18.49 -0.47 5.35
N THR A 57 -18.70 -0.03 4.10
CA THR A 57 -17.93 1.00 3.32
C THR A 57 -17.68 2.38 3.98
N THR A 58 -18.11 2.58 5.22
CA THR A 58 -17.98 3.83 6.00
C THR A 58 -17.59 3.59 7.45
N TYR A 59 -17.27 2.35 7.85
CA TYR A 59 -16.77 2.05 9.18
C TYR A 59 -15.30 2.44 9.26
N CYS A 60 -14.92 3.01 10.39
CA CYS A 60 -13.63 3.64 10.60
C CYS A 60 -13.23 3.40 12.06
N ASP A 61 -12.23 2.54 12.28
CA ASP A 61 -11.66 2.32 13.61
C ASP A 61 -10.27 2.93 13.66
N TYR A 62 -10.23 4.24 13.96
CA TYR A 62 -9.03 5.07 13.93
C TYR A 62 -7.79 4.50 14.64
N TYR A 63 -7.93 3.52 15.54
CA TYR A 63 -6.84 3.06 16.39
C TYR A 63 -6.63 1.54 16.41
N GLU A 64 -7.65 0.73 16.18
CA GLU A 64 -7.52 -0.73 16.34
C GLU A 64 -7.59 -1.52 15.04
N GLY A 65 -8.02 -0.91 13.93
CA GLY A 65 -8.22 -1.64 12.69
C GLY A 65 -7.15 -1.39 11.65
N GLU A 66 -7.23 -0.23 11.04
CA GLU A 66 -6.59 0.17 9.79
C GLU A 66 -5.06 0.22 9.89
N PRO A 67 -4.44 0.55 11.04
CA PRO A 67 -2.99 0.35 11.22
C PRO A 67 -2.54 -1.10 10.97
N TYR A 68 -3.36 -2.10 11.31
CA TYR A 68 -3.02 -3.50 11.04
C TYR A 68 -3.14 -3.87 9.56
N ASP A 69 -3.93 -3.15 8.76
CA ASP A 69 -3.93 -3.35 7.30
C ASP A 69 -2.61 -2.86 6.69
N VAL A 70 -2.07 -1.75 7.21
CA VAL A 70 -0.77 -1.22 6.81
C VAL A 70 0.36 -2.17 7.23
N ILE A 71 0.30 -2.72 8.44
CA ILE A 71 1.24 -3.74 8.91
C ILE A 71 1.18 -4.99 8.03
N ALA A 72 -0.02 -5.51 7.74
CA ALA A 72 -0.17 -6.68 6.89
C ALA A 72 0.34 -6.42 5.45
N ALA A 73 0.11 -5.23 4.91
CA ALA A 73 0.66 -4.82 3.62
C ALA A 73 2.21 -4.76 3.63
N TYR A 74 2.80 -4.28 4.73
CA TYR A 74 4.25 -4.31 4.93
C TYR A 74 4.79 -5.73 5.02
N GLU A 75 4.18 -6.59 5.83
CA GLU A 75 4.59 -7.99 5.97
C GLU A 75 4.54 -8.73 4.63
N TYR A 76 3.47 -8.51 3.86
CA TYR A 76 3.36 -9.05 2.51
C TYR A 76 4.52 -8.60 1.62
N LEU A 77 4.82 -7.30 1.56
CA LEU A 77 5.94 -6.80 0.75
C LEU A 77 7.30 -7.28 1.25
N ALA A 78 7.49 -7.39 2.57
CA ALA A 78 8.77 -7.73 3.16
C ALA A 78 9.10 -9.24 3.07
N TYR A 79 8.08 -10.10 3.11
CA TYR A 79 8.28 -11.54 3.31
C TYR A 79 7.67 -12.42 2.23
N GLU A 80 6.65 -11.96 1.52
CA GLU A 80 5.91 -12.77 0.54
C GLU A 80 6.09 -12.29 -0.91
N ALA A 81 6.21 -10.98 -1.11
CA ALA A 81 6.34 -10.40 -2.43
C ALA A 81 7.72 -10.68 -3.04
N GLU A 82 7.73 -11.15 -4.29
CA GLU A 82 8.96 -11.25 -5.06
C GLU A 82 9.47 -9.87 -5.46
N ASN A 83 10.78 -9.77 -5.71
CA ASN A 83 11.41 -8.57 -6.30
C ASN A 83 11.40 -7.32 -5.40
N VAL A 84 11.10 -7.46 -4.10
CA VAL A 84 11.15 -6.36 -3.12
C VAL A 84 12.39 -6.48 -2.24
N ASP A 85 13.08 -5.37 -2.03
CA ASP A 85 14.09 -5.24 -0.97
C ASP A 85 13.40 -4.86 0.34
N SER A 86 13.34 -5.80 1.28
CA SER A 86 12.64 -5.63 2.56
C SER A 86 13.24 -4.55 3.46
N ASN A 87 14.46 -4.07 3.19
CA ASN A 87 15.06 -2.96 3.93
C ASN A 87 14.69 -1.58 3.35
N ARG A 88 13.94 -1.55 2.24
CA ARG A 88 13.58 -0.32 1.52
C ARG A 88 12.10 -0.29 1.19
N ILE A 89 11.27 -0.28 2.22
CA ILE A 89 9.81 -0.14 2.09
C ILE A 89 9.38 1.21 2.67
N GLY A 90 8.69 2.02 1.86
CA GLY A 90 8.05 3.26 2.26
C GLY A 90 6.53 3.17 2.19
N ILE A 91 5.85 4.13 2.80
CA ILE A 91 4.38 4.22 2.80
C ILE A 91 3.98 5.64 2.40
N VAL A 92 2.95 5.75 1.55
CA VAL A 92 2.27 7.00 1.20
C VAL A 92 0.80 6.86 1.56
N GLY A 93 0.26 7.83 2.28
CA GLY A 93 -1.16 7.90 2.59
C GLY A 93 -1.65 9.35 2.60
N ASP A 94 -2.93 9.55 2.31
CA ASP A 94 -3.62 10.83 2.50
C ASP A 94 -4.75 10.70 3.52
N GLY A 95 -5.10 11.84 4.15
CA GLY A 95 -6.21 11.93 5.11
C GLY A 95 -6.21 10.81 6.14
N PHE A 96 -7.29 10.04 6.13
CA PHE A 96 -7.49 8.87 6.98
C PHE A 96 -6.44 7.78 6.76
N GLY A 97 -6.14 7.43 5.51
CA GLY A 97 -5.10 6.45 5.17
C GLY A 97 -3.72 6.90 5.64
N GLY A 98 -3.46 8.21 5.68
CA GLY A 98 -2.26 8.80 6.27
C GLY A 98 -2.21 8.61 7.79
N SER A 99 -3.33 8.79 8.50
CA SER A 99 -3.42 8.52 9.94
C SER A 99 -3.18 7.05 10.27
N ALA A 100 -3.63 6.11 9.43
CA ALA A 100 -3.37 4.68 9.62
C ALA A 100 -1.88 4.29 9.50
N CYS A 101 -1.03 5.17 8.96
CA CYS A 101 0.40 4.91 8.78
C CYS A 101 1.29 5.42 9.93
N LEU A 102 0.73 6.12 10.92
CA LEU A 102 1.46 6.77 12.03
C LEU A 102 1.30 6.02 13.36
#